data_AF-A0A8S4AKZ1-F1
#
_entry.id   AF-A0A8S4AKZ1-F1
#
_cell.length_a   1.000
_cell.length_b   1.000
_cell.length_c   1.000
_cell.angle_alpha   90.00
_cell.angle_beta   90.00
_cell.angle_gamma   90.00
#
_symmetry.space_group_name_H-M   'P 1'
#
loop_
_entity.id
_entity.type
_entity.pdbx_description
1 polymer ?
#
loop_
_entity_poly.entity_id
_entity_poly.type
_entity_poly.pdbx_seq_one_letter_code
_entity_poly.pdbx_strand_id
1 'polypeptide(L)'
;MADVEVSAKKKKKAKKVSEAELGDIQQSGDFFIKPESIVASLDTSQWPLLLKNFHKLNIRTAHYTPLPNGSNPLKRNINDYVRSGFINLDKPANPSSHEVVAWIRRILRVEKTGHSGTLDPKVTGCLIVCVDRATRLVKSQQSAGMLTFFLR
;
A
#
# COMPACT_ATOMS: atom_id res chain seq x y z
N MET A 1 59.41 -18.94 -13.09
CA MET A 1 58.22 -19.57 -12.48
C MET A 1 57.61 -18.56 -11.55
N ALA A 2 56.43 -18.03 -11.87
CA ALA A 2 55.80 -16.93 -11.14
C ALA A 2 54.82 -17.45 -10.08
N ASP A 3 54.85 -16.81 -8.92
CA ASP A 3 54.08 -17.09 -7.71
C ASP A 3 52.56 -16.97 -7.89
N VAL A 4 51.85 -17.80 -7.13
CA VAL A 4 50.40 -17.94 -7.11
C VAL A 4 49.78 -16.87 -6.18
N GLU A 5 49.07 -15.90 -6.74
CA GLU A 5 48.20 -14.99 -5.96
C GLU A 5 46.71 -15.34 -6.16
N VAL A 6 46.12 -15.94 -5.13
CA VAL A 6 44.67 -16.18 -5.03
C VAL A 6 43.98 -14.91 -4.54
N SER A 7 43.40 -14.13 -5.46
CA SER A 7 42.60 -12.95 -5.13
C SER A 7 41.19 -13.33 -4.64
N ALA A 8 41.02 -13.31 -3.32
CA ALA A 8 39.73 -13.44 -2.64
C ALA A 8 38.81 -12.23 -2.95
N LYS A 9 37.80 -12.40 -3.81
CA LYS A 9 36.75 -11.40 -4.03
C LYS A 9 35.73 -11.40 -2.88
N LYS A 10 35.98 -10.52 -1.91
CA LYS A 10 35.04 -10.09 -0.87
C LYS A 10 33.90 -9.27 -1.52
N LYS A 11 32.72 -9.85 -1.77
CA LYS A 11 31.53 -9.10 -2.24
C LYS A 11 30.51 -8.89 -1.11
N LYS A 12 30.64 -7.68 -0.54
CA LYS A 12 29.65 -6.77 0.08
C LYS A 12 28.38 -7.38 0.71
N LYS A 13 28.37 -7.36 2.05
CA LYS A 13 27.18 -7.39 2.92
C LYS A 13 26.06 -6.50 2.36
N ALA A 14 24.85 -7.05 2.27
CA ALA A 14 23.62 -6.31 2.02
C ALA A 14 23.49 -5.17 3.04
N LYS A 15 23.60 -3.93 2.57
CA LYS A 15 23.42 -2.72 3.39
C LYS A 15 21.94 -2.60 3.69
N LYS A 16 21.57 -2.74 4.96
CA LYS A 16 20.23 -2.54 5.51
C LYS A 16 19.84 -1.09 5.23
N VAL A 17 18.90 -0.87 4.30
CA VAL A 17 18.42 0.47 3.91
C VAL A 17 17.67 1.05 5.10
N SER A 18 18.06 2.26 5.51
CA SER A 18 17.43 3.03 6.59
C SER A 18 16.00 3.40 6.21
N GLU A 19 15.06 3.25 7.14
CA GLU A 19 13.63 3.56 6.96
C GLU A 19 13.35 5.00 6.49
N ALA A 20 14.31 5.92 6.65
CA ALA A 20 14.23 7.31 6.18
C ALA A 20 14.44 7.49 4.66
N GLU A 21 14.77 6.47 3.87
CA GLU A 21 15.04 6.62 2.43
C GLU A 21 13.93 6.04 1.52
N LEU A 22 13.10 5.12 2.02
CA LEU A 22 12.16 4.35 1.19
C LEU A 22 10.96 5.16 0.72
N GLY A 23 10.43 6.06 1.56
CA GLY A 23 9.30 6.92 1.21
C GLY A 23 9.64 7.88 0.07
N ASP A 24 10.80 8.51 0.15
CA ASP A 24 11.28 9.45 -0.87
C ASP A 24 11.57 8.75 -2.20
N ILE A 25 12.16 7.54 -2.14
CA ILE A 25 12.37 6.68 -3.32
C ILE A 25 11.03 6.29 -3.95
N GLN A 26 10.03 5.97 -3.14
CA GLN A 26 8.69 5.61 -3.63
C GLN A 26 7.89 6.79 -4.19
N GLN A 27 8.17 8.00 -3.71
CA GLN A 27 7.54 9.21 -4.22
C GLN A 27 8.16 9.67 -5.55
N SER A 28 9.50 9.61 -5.64
CA SER A 28 10.26 10.02 -6.82
C SER A 28 10.23 8.99 -7.96
N GLY A 29 10.28 7.70 -7.64
CA GLY A 29 10.45 6.63 -8.62
C GLY A 29 9.27 6.45 -9.58
N ASP A 30 9.57 6.22 -10.87
CA ASP A 30 8.60 5.75 -11.86
C ASP A 30 8.54 4.22 -11.85
N PHE A 31 7.52 3.70 -11.16
CA PHE A 31 7.27 2.26 -11.06
C PHE A 31 6.34 1.81 -12.18
N PHE A 32 6.90 1.42 -13.31
CA PHE A 32 6.14 0.90 -14.45
C PHE A 32 6.80 -0.36 -14.99
N ILE A 33 5.99 -1.37 -15.31
CA ILE A 33 6.46 -2.60 -15.96
C ILE A 33 6.71 -2.25 -17.42
N LYS A 34 7.93 -2.36 -17.91
CA LYS A 34 8.20 -2.08 -19.34
C LYS A 34 7.79 -3.29 -20.18
N PRO A 35 7.18 -3.07 -21.36
CA PRO A 35 6.91 -4.16 -22.28
C PRO A 35 8.25 -4.64 -22.87
N GLU A 36 8.62 -5.86 -22.55
CA GLU A 36 9.85 -6.48 -23.04
C GLU A 36 9.52 -7.85 -23.66
N SER A 37 10.23 -8.21 -24.73
CA SER A 37 10.04 -9.51 -25.40
C SER A 37 10.72 -10.66 -24.63
N ILE A 38 11.67 -10.35 -23.75
CA ILE A 38 12.43 -11.28 -22.94
C ILE A 38 12.06 -11.08 -21.47
N VAL A 39 11.95 -12.17 -20.70
CA VAL A 39 11.66 -12.09 -19.27
C VAL A 39 12.89 -11.57 -18.53
N ALA A 40 12.95 -10.27 -18.25
CA ALA A 40 14.01 -9.67 -17.45
C ALA A 40 13.86 -10.00 -15.95
N SER A 41 14.98 -10.32 -15.29
CA SER A 41 15.07 -10.48 -13.84
C SER A 41 15.20 -9.11 -13.15
N LEU A 42 14.08 -8.39 -13.04
CA LEU A 42 14.03 -7.09 -12.36
C LEU A 42 13.93 -7.28 -10.84
N ASP A 43 14.82 -6.65 -10.05
CA ASP A 43 14.63 -6.57 -8.60
C ASP A 43 13.57 -5.51 -8.25
N THR A 44 12.39 -5.99 -7.86
CA THR A 44 11.21 -5.18 -7.57
C THR A 44 10.86 -5.18 -6.06
N SER A 45 11.83 -5.50 -5.21
CA SER A 45 11.61 -5.63 -3.76
C SER A 45 11.22 -4.31 -3.08
N GLN A 46 11.66 -3.18 -3.63
CA GLN A 46 11.43 -1.83 -3.09
C GLN A 46 10.23 -1.11 -3.73
N TRP A 47 9.55 -1.75 -4.68
CA TRP A 47 8.40 -1.15 -5.36
C TRP A 47 7.21 -0.99 -4.40
N PRO A 48 6.36 0.03 -4.59
CA PRO A 48 5.30 0.35 -3.64
C PRO A 48 4.09 -0.60 -3.77
N LEU A 49 3.43 -0.83 -2.63
CA LEU A 49 2.10 -1.45 -2.53
C LEU A 49 2.00 -2.78 -3.31
N LEU A 50 1.07 -2.88 -4.25
CA LEU A 50 0.77 -4.08 -5.04
C LEU A 50 1.90 -4.46 -6.00
N LEU A 51 2.80 -3.54 -6.31
CA LEU A 51 3.91 -3.76 -7.23
C LEU A 51 5.16 -4.31 -6.51
N LYS A 52 5.11 -4.44 -5.18
CA LYS A 52 6.19 -5.02 -4.38
C LYS A 52 6.40 -6.49 -4.74
N ASN A 53 7.65 -6.87 -5.00
CA ASN A 53 8.03 -8.24 -5.36
C ASN A 53 7.36 -8.75 -6.65
N PHE A 54 7.09 -7.87 -7.62
CA PHE A 54 6.49 -8.26 -8.90
C PHE A 54 7.23 -9.41 -9.62
N HIS A 55 8.54 -9.50 -9.44
CA HIS A 55 9.39 -10.58 -9.98
C HIS A 55 8.99 -11.99 -9.52
N LYS A 56 8.22 -12.13 -8.44
CA LYS A 56 7.73 -13.42 -7.93
C LYS A 56 6.45 -13.90 -8.60
N LEU A 57 5.81 -13.06 -9.41
CA LEU A 57 4.59 -13.43 -10.12
C LEU A 57 4.91 -14.28 -11.34
N ASN A 58 4.08 -15.29 -11.60
CA ASN A 58 4.21 -16.12 -12.79
C ASN A 58 3.81 -15.33 -14.04
N ILE A 59 4.75 -15.14 -14.97
CA ILE A 59 4.53 -14.37 -16.19
C ILE A 59 3.96 -15.28 -17.27
N ARG A 60 2.76 -14.94 -17.77
CA ARG A 60 2.16 -15.60 -18.95
C ARG A 60 2.66 -15.00 -20.26
N THR A 61 2.68 -13.66 -20.33
CA THR A 61 3.12 -12.90 -21.49
C THR A 61 3.88 -11.66 -21.01
N ALA A 62 5.08 -11.43 -21.53
CA ALA A 62 5.91 -10.27 -21.16
C ALA A 62 5.66 -9.03 -22.04
N HIS A 63 5.10 -9.24 -23.24
CA HIS A 63 4.79 -8.19 -24.20
C HIS A 63 3.34 -7.71 -24.09
N TYR A 64 3.14 -6.40 -23.97
CA TYR A 64 1.83 -5.76 -24.04
C TYR A 64 1.94 -4.32 -24.57
N THR A 65 0.86 -3.77 -25.10
CA THR A 65 0.83 -2.37 -25.56
C THR A 65 0.37 -1.45 -24.41
N PRO A 66 1.25 -0.59 -23.87
CA PRO A 66 0.89 0.26 -22.75
C PRO A 66 -0.09 1.36 -23.21
N LEU A 67 -1.24 1.44 -22.55
CA LEU A 67 -2.20 2.53 -22.76
C LEU A 67 -1.90 3.67 -21.76
N PRO A 68 -2.04 4.95 -22.16
CA PRO A 68 -1.74 6.10 -21.30
C PRO A 68 -2.81 6.37 -20.22
N ASN A 69 -3.74 5.43 -20.00
CA ASN A 69 -4.88 5.62 -19.11
C ASN A 69 -4.58 5.08 -17.71
N GLY A 70 -4.92 5.88 -16.70
CA GLY A 70 -4.73 5.52 -15.29
C GLY A 70 -3.42 6.02 -14.71
N SER A 71 -3.17 5.66 -13.45
CA SER A 71 -1.99 6.12 -12.71
C SER A 71 -1.66 5.20 -11.55
N ASN A 72 -0.37 5.20 -11.20
CA ASN A 72 0.13 4.51 -10.02
C ASN A 72 -0.58 5.02 -8.76
N PRO A 73 -0.87 4.15 -7.77
CA PRO A 73 -1.62 4.56 -6.59
C PRO A 73 -1.04 5.76 -5.82
N LEU A 74 0.29 5.87 -5.76
CA LEU A 74 0.98 6.97 -5.08
C LEU A 74 1.10 8.25 -5.92
N LYS A 75 0.92 8.17 -7.26
CA LYS A 75 1.04 9.32 -8.18
C LYS A 75 -0.31 9.83 -8.70
N ARG A 76 -1.41 9.49 -8.02
CA ARG A 76 -2.75 9.99 -8.39
C ARG A 76 -2.88 11.47 -8.06
N ASN A 77 -3.72 12.19 -8.80
CA ASN A 77 -4.18 13.52 -8.39
C ASN A 77 -4.86 13.43 -7.01
N ILE A 78 -4.72 14.46 -6.18
CA ILE A 78 -5.26 14.51 -4.82
C ILE A 78 -6.75 14.14 -4.76
N ASN A 79 -7.56 14.63 -5.72
CA ASN A 79 -8.99 14.32 -5.78
C ASN A 79 -9.24 12.82 -5.98
N ASP A 80 -8.52 12.19 -6.90
CA ASP A 80 -8.67 10.75 -7.18
C ASP A 80 -8.05 9.86 -6.11
N TYR A 81 -6.99 10.37 -5.46
CA TYR A 81 -6.36 9.74 -4.31
C TYR A 81 -7.35 9.65 -3.15
N VAL A 82 -7.97 10.77 -2.76
CA VAL A 82 -8.99 10.81 -1.70
C VAL A 82 -10.18 9.91 -2.04
N ARG A 83 -10.69 9.99 -3.28
CA ARG A 83 -11.81 9.15 -3.76
C ARG A 83 -11.54 7.63 -3.73
N SER A 84 -10.28 7.21 -3.63
CA SER A 84 -9.90 5.79 -3.54
C SER A 84 -9.10 5.48 -2.27
N GLY A 85 -9.19 6.36 -1.27
CA GLY A 85 -8.42 6.30 -0.06
C GLY A 85 -9.03 5.43 1.04
N PHE A 86 -8.14 4.97 1.91
CA PHE A 86 -8.46 4.35 3.19
C PHE A 86 -7.82 5.19 4.29
N ILE A 87 -8.53 5.35 5.39
CA ILE A 87 -8.04 6.04 6.58
C ILE A 87 -8.03 5.02 7.70
N ASN A 88 -6.84 4.68 8.19
CA ASN A 88 -6.68 3.90 9.40
C ASN A 88 -6.86 4.85 10.59
N LEU A 89 -8.07 4.87 11.15
CA LEU A 89 -8.42 5.79 12.22
C LEU A 89 -8.39 5.08 13.57
N ASP A 90 -7.80 5.73 14.56
CA ASP A 90 -7.95 5.31 15.95
C ASP A 90 -9.21 5.94 16.54
N LYS A 91 -10.23 5.11 16.75
CA LYS A 91 -11.54 5.56 17.22
C LYS A 91 -11.44 5.95 18.69
N PRO A 92 -11.81 7.18 19.09
CA PRO A 92 -11.87 7.55 20.49
C PRO A 92 -13.00 6.82 21.22
N ALA A 93 -12.90 6.74 22.55
CA ALA A 93 -13.95 6.22 23.41
C ALA A 93 -15.11 7.24 23.45
N ASN A 94 -16.34 6.73 23.52
CA ASN A 94 -17.63 7.41 23.58
C ASN A 94 -18.44 7.53 22.29
N PRO A 95 -17.93 8.05 21.15
CA PRO A 95 -18.75 8.16 19.95
C PRO A 95 -19.00 6.79 19.32
N SER A 96 -20.14 6.65 18.67
CA SER A 96 -20.44 5.50 17.81
C SER A 96 -19.55 5.50 16.57
N SER A 97 -19.21 4.32 16.07
CA SER A 97 -18.47 4.17 14.81
C SER A 97 -19.14 4.91 13.65
N HIS A 98 -20.48 4.97 13.64
CA HIS A 98 -21.24 5.70 12.61
C HIS A 98 -21.10 7.22 12.72
N GLU A 99 -21.02 7.76 13.94
CA GLU A 99 -20.85 9.19 14.18
C GLU A 99 -19.47 9.66 13.72
N VAL A 100 -18.43 8.88 14.06
CA VAL A 100 -17.05 9.16 13.63
C VAL A 100 -16.95 9.17 12.10
N VAL A 101 -17.57 8.21 11.43
CA VAL A 101 -17.63 8.17 9.96
C VAL A 101 -18.38 9.38 9.40
N ALA A 102 -19.48 9.82 10.03
CA ALA A 102 -20.22 11.01 9.63
C ALA A 102 -19.39 12.29 9.77
N TRP A 103 -18.57 12.41 10.83
CA TRP A 103 -17.63 13.52 10.98
C TRP A 103 -16.60 13.55 9.87
N ILE A 104 -15.98 12.41 9.55
CA ILE A 104 -15.00 12.31 8.46
C ILE A 104 -15.63 12.68 7.12
N ARG A 105 -16.85 12.19 6.86
CA ARG A 105 -17.59 12.54 5.64
C ARG A 105 -17.80 14.05 5.53
N ARG A 106 -18.13 14.72 6.64
CA ARG A 106 -18.32 16.18 6.69
C ARG A 106 -17.01 16.96 6.55
N ILE A 107 -15.92 16.49 7.17
CA ILE A 107 -14.59 17.11 7.11
C ILE A 107 -14.04 17.03 5.68
N LEU A 108 -14.08 15.84 5.06
CA LEU A 108 -13.55 15.62 3.72
C LEU A 108 -14.51 16.04 2.60
N ARG A 109 -15.78 16.33 2.93
CA ARG A 109 -16.85 16.72 1.99
C ARG A 109 -17.03 15.71 0.86
N VAL A 110 -17.03 14.43 1.22
CA VAL A 110 -17.14 13.29 0.28
C VAL A 110 -18.57 12.75 0.21
N GLU A 111 -18.89 12.08 -0.88
CA GLU A 111 -20.25 11.58 -1.11
C GLU A 111 -20.55 10.34 -0.29
N LYS A 112 -19.62 9.37 -0.26
CA LYS A 112 -19.82 8.07 0.36
C LYS A 112 -18.65 7.70 1.28
N THR A 113 -18.98 7.19 2.45
CA THR A 113 -18.02 6.68 3.42
C THR A 113 -18.52 5.38 4.01
N GLY A 114 -17.63 4.45 4.33
CA GLY A 114 -17.95 3.21 5.02
C GLY A 114 -16.84 2.80 5.98
N HIS A 115 -17.10 1.84 6.87
CA HIS A 115 -16.13 1.42 7.90
C HIS A 115 -15.96 -0.10 7.95
N SER A 116 -14.80 -0.57 8.42
CA SER A 116 -14.44 -1.99 8.49
C SER A 116 -15.26 -2.82 9.48
N GLY A 117 -16.03 -2.22 10.37
CA GLY A 117 -16.89 -2.94 11.31
C GLY A 117 -17.36 -2.02 12.43
N THR A 118 -18.45 -2.40 13.10
CA THR A 118 -19.02 -1.56 14.17
C THR A 118 -18.31 -1.88 15.47
N LEU A 119 -17.52 -0.92 15.96
CA LEU A 119 -17.01 -0.93 17.33
C LEU A 119 -18.05 -0.31 18.25
N ASP A 120 -18.23 -0.92 19.43
CA ASP A 120 -19.07 -0.36 20.48
C ASP A 120 -18.57 1.03 20.91
N PRO A 121 -19.47 1.92 21.38
CA PRO A 121 -19.10 3.28 21.78
C PRO A 121 -17.92 3.34 22.77
N LYS A 122 -17.86 2.38 23.70
CA LYS A 122 -16.81 2.29 24.73
C LYS A 122 -15.47 1.74 24.24
N VAL A 123 -15.43 1.16 23.04
CA VAL A 123 -14.24 0.52 22.47
C VAL A 123 -13.43 1.53 21.67
N THR A 124 -12.13 1.56 21.91
CA THR A 124 -11.13 2.29 21.12
C THR A 124 -10.39 1.36 20.17
N GLY A 125 -9.69 1.92 19.20
CA GLY A 125 -8.80 1.16 18.33
C GLY A 125 -9.06 1.37 16.84
N CYS A 126 -8.50 0.46 16.05
CA CYS A 126 -8.44 0.55 14.59
C CYS A 126 -9.84 0.45 13.95
N LEU A 127 -10.29 1.56 13.37
CA LEU A 127 -11.46 1.66 12.51
C LEU A 127 -11.01 2.09 11.11
N ILE A 128 -11.02 1.17 10.15
CA ILE A 128 -10.64 1.50 8.78
C ILE A 128 -11.82 2.17 8.10
N VAL A 129 -11.67 3.44 7.74
CA VAL A 129 -12.68 4.22 7.03
C VAL A 129 -12.34 4.25 5.55
N CYS A 130 -13.29 3.81 4.73
CA CYS A 130 -13.21 3.73 3.28
C CYS A 130 -13.93 4.95 2.66
N VAL A 131 -13.31 5.61 1.70
CA VAL A 131 -13.85 6.81 1.02
C VAL A 131 -14.27 6.49 -0.42
N ASP A 132 -15.46 6.96 -0.83
CA ASP A 132 -16.04 6.85 -2.17
C ASP A 132 -15.84 5.49 -2.85
N ARG A 133 -14.89 5.36 -3.79
CA ARG A 133 -14.66 4.10 -4.53
C ARG A 133 -14.17 2.98 -3.63
N ALA A 134 -13.47 3.30 -2.54
CA ALA A 134 -12.99 2.33 -1.58
C ALA A 134 -14.13 1.65 -0.80
N THR A 135 -15.33 2.26 -0.74
CA THR A 135 -16.49 1.67 -0.04
C THR A 135 -16.90 0.30 -0.58
N ARG A 136 -16.55 -0.02 -1.84
CA ARG A 136 -16.76 -1.35 -2.44
C ARG A 136 -16.07 -2.48 -1.68
N LEU A 137 -14.98 -2.17 -0.97
CA LEU A 137 -14.18 -3.14 -0.22
C LEU A 137 -14.66 -3.30 1.24
N VAL A 138 -15.60 -2.49 1.71
CA VAL A 138 -16.12 -2.53 3.10
C VAL A 138 -16.60 -3.93 3.49
N LYS A 139 -17.31 -4.64 2.62
CA LYS A 139 -17.80 -6.00 2.89
C LYS A 139 -16.66 -6.96 3.21
N SER A 140 -15.57 -6.90 2.46
CA SER A 140 -14.38 -7.72 2.70
C SER A 140 -13.69 -7.36 4.02
N GLN A 141 -13.69 -6.07 4.39
CA GLN A 141 -13.11 -5.60 5.65
C GLN A 141 -13.94 -6.01 6.86
N GLN A 142 -15.27 -5.99 6.75
CA GLN A 142 -16.18 -6.47 7.80
C GLN A 142 -16.10 -7.98 8.02
N SER A 143 -15.71 -8.72 7.00
CA SER A 143 -15.51 -10.16 7.08
C SER A 143 -14.10 -10.54 7.56
N ALA A 144 -13.19 -9.57 7.64
CA ALA A 144 -11.81 -9.81 8.04
C ALA A 144 -11.75 -10.08 9.55
N GLY A 145 -10.83 -10.95 9.96
CA GLY A 145 -10.59 -11.23 11.37
C GLY A 145 -10.18 -9.97 12.11
N MET A 146 -10.87 -9.66 13.20
CA MET A 146 -10.57 -8.53 14.09
C MET A 146 -9.82 -9.02 15.32
N LEU A 147 -8.74 -8.34 15.69
CA LEU A 147 -8.05 -8.52 16.96
C LEU A 147 -8.48 -7.39 17.89
N THR A 148 -9.29 -7.71 18.89
CA THR A 148 -9.66 -6.80 19.97
C THR A 148 -8.68 -6.95 21.12
N PHE A 149 -7.79 -5.96 21.27
CA PHE A 149 -6.93 -5.87 22.45
C PHE A 149 -7.70 -5.17 23.57
N PHE A 150 -8.16 -5.96 24.54
CA PHE A 150 -8.64 -5.41 25.81
C PHE A 150 -7.41 -5.12 26.67
N LEU A 151 -6.92 -3.88 26.64
CA LEU A 151 -5.98 -3.40 27.65
C LEU A 151 -6.75 -3.37 28.98
N ARG A 152 -6.44 -4.35 29.84
CA ARG A 152 -7.04 -4.51 31.16
C ARG A 152 -6.27 -3.67 32.18
#